data_AF-A0A521YTF4-F1
#
_entry.id   AF-A0A521YTF4-F1
#
_cell.length_a   1.000
_cell.length_b   1.000
_cell.length_c   1.000
_cell.angle_alpha   90.00
_cell.angle_beta   90.00
_cell.angle_gamma   90.00
#
_symmetry.space_group_name_H-M   'P 1'
#
loop_
_entity.id
_entity.type
_entity.pdbx_description
1 polymer ?
#
loop_
_entity_poly.entity_id
_entity_poly.type
_entity_poly.pdbx_seq_one_letter_code
_entity_poly.pdbx_strand_id
1 'polypeptide(L)'
;MRPFALSHAQQRRLEKLSRDAGRSPAETFGYVLRDGFEFCEWEVRESLAADYDVKKHGAASDDEARRRARQVIDAAHARRRSRKAA
;
A
#
# COMPACT_ATOMS: atom_id res chain seq x y z
N MET A 1 -9.85 -10.57 -32.23
CA MET A 1 -10.16 -9.89 -30.95
C MET A 1 -9.70 -8.46 -31.05
N ARG A 2 -10.59 -7.47 -30.87
CA ARG A 2 -10.15 -6.08 -30.76
C ARG A 2 -9.38 -5.97 -29.43
N PRO A 3 -8.09 -5.62 -29.40
CA PRO A 3 -7.46 -5.34 -28.13
C PRO A 3 -8.22 -4.14 -27.57
N PHE A 4 -8.66 -4.21 -26.31
CA PHE A 4 -9.04 -3.02 -25.57
C PHE A 4 -7.78 -2.16 -25.49
N ALA A 5 -7.55 -1.35 -26.53
CA ALA A 5 -6.42 -0.46 -26.61
C ALA A 5 -6.68 0.59 -25.54
N LEU A 6 -5.95 0.47 -24.43
CA LEU A 6 -5.93 1.44 -23.34
C LEU A 6 -6.03 2.85 -23.93
N SER A 7 -6.90 3.67 -23.37
CA SER A 7 -6.91 5.09 -23.73
C SER A 7 -5.52 5.68 -23.52
N HIS A 8 -5.19 6.75 -24.23
CA HIS A 8 -3.90 7.41 -24.08
C HIS A 8 -3.61 7.83 -22.63
N ALA A 9 -4.66 8.13 -21.85
CA ALA A 9 -4.56 8.40 -20.41
C ALA A 9 -4.20 7.15 -19.61
N GLN A 10 -4.82 6.01 -19.89
CA GLN A 10 -4.51 4.75 -19.23
C GLN A 10 -3.12 4.23 -19.61
N GLN A 11 -2.63 4.47 -20.83
CA GLN A 11 -1.26 4.14 -21.23
C GLN A 11 -0.25 4.92 -20.38
N ARG A 12 -0.44 6.25 -20.23
CA ARG A 12 0.42 7.07 -19.36
C ARG A 12 0.37 6.64 -17.89
N ARG A 13 -0.82 6.28 -17.39
CA ARG A 13 -0.97 5.72 -16.02
C ARG A 13 -0.17 4.43 -15.89
N LEU A 14 -0.30 3.52 -16.85
CA LEU A 14 0.41 2.25 -16.85
C LEU A 14 1.94 2.45 -16.90
N GLU A 15 2.44 3.31 -17.78
CA GLU A 15 3.87 3.62 -17.87
C GLU A 15 4.43 4.18 -16.56
N LYS A 16 3.71 5.13 -15.95
CA LYS A 16 4.09 5.69 -14.65
C LYS A 16 4.09 4.61 -13.57
N LEU A 17 3.01 3.84 -13.47
CA LEU A 17 2.86 2.77 -12.49
C LEU A 17 3.96 1.70 -12.65
N SER A 18 4.31 1.36 -13.89
CA SER A 18 5.36 0.37 -14.18
C SER A 18 6.73 0.87 -13.73
N ARG A 19 7.02 2.15 -13.97
CA ARG A 19 8.26 2.79 -13.49
C ARG A 19 8.32 2.84 -11.97
N ASP A 20 7.23 3.26 -11.33
CA ASP A 20 7.13 3.37 -9.87
C ASP A 20 7.26 1.98 -9.20
N ALA A 21 6.72 0.94 -9.83
CA ALA A 21 6.82 -0.44 -9.36
C ALA A 21 8.14 -1.15 -9.74
N GLY A 22 8.99 -0.54 -10.56
CA GLY A 22 10.22 -1.16 -11.06
C GLY A 22 10.00 -2.36 -11.98
N ARG A 23 8.88 -2.42 -12.70
CA ARG A 23 8.48 -3.56 -13.55
C ARG A 23 8.26 -3.13 -15.01
N SER A 24 8.15 -4.12 -15.90
CA SER A 24 7.82 -3.85 -17.30
C SER A 24 6.34 -3.48 -17.47
N PRO A 25 5.98 -2.62 -18.45
CA PRO A 25 4.57 -2.30 -18.72
C PRO A 25 3.68 -3.51 -19.00
N ALA A 26 4.20 -4.53 -19.66
CA ALA A 26 3.45 -5.76 -19.95
C ALA A 26 3.11 -6.53 -18.68
N GLU A 27 4.06 -6.63 -17.74
CA GLU A 27 3.86 -7.29 -16.45
C GLU A 27 2.89 -6.50 -15.57
N THR A 28 3.09 -5.19 -15.46
CA THR A 28 2.19 -4.29 -14.72
C THR A 28 0.78 -4.32 -15.29
N PHE A 29 0.64 -4.44 -16.61
CA PHE A 29 -0.67 -4.56 -17.23
C PHE A 29 -1.40 -5.84 -16.82
N GLY A 30 -0.69 -6.95 -16.62
CA GLY A 30 -1.26 -8.17 -16.07
C GLY A 30 -1.90 -7.98 -14.69
N TYR A 31 -1.26 -7.20 -13.81
CA TYR A 31 -1.83 -6.86 -12.49
C TYR A 31 -3.02 -5.92 -12.61
N VAL A 32 -2.93 -4.90 -13.46
CA VAL A 32 -4.03 -3.96 -13.70
C VAL A 32 -5.26 -4.67 -14.28
N LEU A 33 -5.07 -5.66 -15.14
CA LEU A 33 -6.17 -6.48 -15.66
C LEU A 33 -6.84 -7.33 -14.57
N ARG A 34 -6.09 -7.73 -13.53
CA ARG A 34 -6.58 -8.54 -12.42
C ARG A 34 -7.29 -7.70 -11.36
N ASP A 35 -6.66 -6.60 -10.93
CA ASP A 35 -7.03 -5.86 -9.72
C ASP A 35 -7.56 -4.44 -10.01
N GLY A 36 -7.39 -3.94 -11.23
CA GLY A 36 -7.72 -2.57 -11.62
C GLY A 36 -6.61 -1.57 -11.34
N PHE A 37 -6.65 -0.42 -12.02
CA PHE A 37 -5.63 0.61 -11.87
C PHE A 37 -5.57 1.17 -10.46
N GLU A 38 -6.74 1.44 -9.86
CA GLU A 38 -6.86 2.14 -8.59
C GLU A 38 -6.20 1.36 -7.45
N PHE A 39 -6.37 0.03 -7.45
CA PHE A 39 -5.74 -0.84 -6.46
C PHE A 39 -4.22 -0.90 -6.65
N CYS A 40 -3.75 -1.13 -7.87
CA CYS A 40 -2.31 -1.20 -8.15
C CYS A 40 -1.61 0.14 -7.86
N GLU A 41 -2.23 1.28 -8.21
CA GLU A 41 -1.69 2.60 -7.90
C GLU A 41 -1.65 2.88 -6.39
N TRP A 42 -2.68 2.44 -5.65
CA TRP A 42 -2.69 2.55 -4.19
C TRP A 42 -1.57 1.70 -3.57
N GLU A 43 -1.45 0.44 -3.97
CA GLU A 43 -0.47 -0.50 -3.42
C GLU A 43 0.97 0.00 -3.64
N VAL A 44 1.34 0.36 -4.87
CA VAL A 44 2.68 0.87 -5.17
C VAL A 44 2.97 2.16 -4.39
N ARG A 45 1.98 3.05 -4.23
CA ARG A 45 2.14 4.28 -3.45
C ARG A 45 2.39 4.00 -1.97
N GLU A 46 1.66 3.07 -1.35
CA GLU A 46 1.87 2.69 0.06
C GLU A 46 3.22 1.98 0.25
N SER A 47 3.61 1.10 -0.67
CA SER A 47 4.90 0.42 -0.65
C SER A 47 6.06 1.43 -0.74
N LEU A 48 5.99 2.40 -1.65
CA LEU A 48 6.99 3.48 -1.75
C LEU A 48 7.03 4.37 -0.50
N ALA A 49 5.87 4.66 0.09
CA ALA A 49 5.80 5.45 1.32
C ALA A 49 6.44 4.70 2.50
N ALA A 50 6.20 3.39 2.62
CA ALA A 50 6.82 2.55 3.63
C ALA A 50 8.35 2.49 3.47
N ASP A 51 8.83 2.31 2.24
CA ASP A 51 10.27 2.31 1.94
C ASP A 51 10.92 3.66 2.29
N TYR A 52 10.24 4.77 2.00
CA TYR A 52 10.71 6.10 2.35
C TYR A 52 10.77 6.30 3.88
N ASP A 53 9.73 5.87 4.59
CA ASP A 53 9.67 5.96 6.06
C ASP A 53 10.81 5.16 6.70
N VAL A 54 11.03 3.93 6.24
CA VAL A 54 12.14 3.09 6.71
C VAL A 54 13.49 3.71 6.40
N LYS A 55 13.69 4.29 5.21
CA LYS A 55 14.95 5.00 4.88
C LYS A 55 15.18 6.22 5.77
N LYS A 56 14.13 6.94 6.15
CA LYS A 56 14.22 8.19 6.91
C LYS A 56 14.34 7.95 8.42
N HIS A 57 13.62 6.97 8.95
CA HIS A 57 13.45 6.75 10.38
C HIS A 57 14.09 5.45 10.88
N GLY A 58 14.54 4.58 9.98
CA GLY A 58 15.01 3.23 10.30
C GLY A 58 13.84 2.25 10.44
N ALA A 59 14.17 0.96 10.36
CA ALA A 59 13.20 -0.11 10.63
C ALA A 59 13.08 -0.35 12.15
N ALA A 60 11.87 -0.65 12.62
CA ALA A 60 11.68 -1.17 13.97
C ALA A 60 12.07 -2.65 14.03
N SER A 61 12.62 -3.09 15.17
CA SER A 61 12.75 -4.52 15.44
C SER A 61 11.37 -5.17 15.60
N ASP A 62 11.30 -6.48 15.35
CA ASP A 62 10.09 -7.27 15.53
C ASP A 62 9.54 -7.22 16.97
N ASP A 63 10.43 -7.28 17.98
CA ASP A 63 10.05 -7.12 19.39
C ASP A 63 9.47 -5.74 19.70
N GLU A 64 10.08 -4.69 19.13
CA GLU A 64 9.58 -3.34 19.28
C GLU A 64 8.22 -3.16 18.59
N ALA A 65 8.05 -3.68 17.37
CA ALA A 65 6.81 -3.63 16.63
C ALA A 65 5.68 -4.32 17.41
N ARG A 66 5.93 -5.54 17.92
CA ARG A 66 4.98 -6.27 18.78
C ARG A 66 4.62 -5.48 20.05
N ARG A 67 5.61 -4.92 20.73
CA ARG A 67 5.39 -4.12 21.95
C ARG A 67 4.51 -2.90 21.66
N ARG A 68 4.80 -2.15 20.60
CA ARG A 68 4.01 -0.98 20.18
C ARG A 68 2.58 -1.38 19.81
N ALA A 69 2.40 -2.47 19.05
CA ALA A 69 1.07 -2.99 18.71
C ALA A 69 0.25 -3.36 19.96
N ARG A 70 0.89 -4.05 20.93
CA ARG A 70 0.26 -4.41 22.21
C ARG A 70 -0.23 -3.18 22.98
N GLN A 71 0.61 -2.13 23.07
CA GLN A 71 0.25 -0.89 23.75
C GLN A 71 -0.98 -0.22 23.15
N VAL A 72 -1.10 -0.17 21.82
CA VAL A 72 -2.27 0.40 21.13
C VAL A 72 -3.53 -0.40 21.44
N ILE A 73 -3.45 -1.74 21.39
CA ILE A 73 -4.57 -2.63 21.70
C ILE A 73 -5.02 -2.45 23.15
N ASP A 74 -4.09 -2.47 24.11
CA ASP A 74 -4.42 -2.34 25.53
C ASP A 74 -5.02 -0.97 25.85
N ALA A 75 -4.53 0.11 25.22
CA ALA A 75 -5.10 1.45 25.34
C ALA A 75 -6.53 1.53 24.79
N ALA A 76 -6.80 0.90 23.64
CA ALA A 76 -8.16 0.83 23.07
C ALA A 76 -9.13 0.07 24.00
N HIS A 77 -8.68 -1.04 24.59
CA HIS A 77 -9.48 -1.79 25.57
C HIS A 77 -9.71 -1.02 26.87
N ALA A 78 -8.72 -0.29 27.38
CA ALA A 78 -8.88 0.56 28.55
C ALA A 78 -9.94 1.65 28.32
N ARG A 79 -9.89 2.35 27.18
CA ARG A 79 -10.89 3.37 26.79
C ARG A 79 -12.30 2.79 26.65
N ARG A 80 -12.42 1.56 26.13
CA ARG A 80 -13.74 0.90 26.01
C ARG A 80 -14.31 0.52 27.38
N ARG A 81 -13.46 0.07 28.31
CA ARG A 81 -13.88 -0.28 29.69
C ARG A 81 -14.34 0.94 30.46
N SER A 82 -13.63 2.07 30.38
CA SER A 82 -14.04 3.31 31.06
C SER A 82 -15.37 3.86 30.54
N ARG A 83 -15.63 3.79 29.23
CA ARG A 83 -16.94 4.18 28.64
C ARG A 83 -18.11 3.29 29.05
N LYS A 84 -17.86 2.03 29.41
CA LYS A 84 -18.92 1.09 29.84
C LYS A 84 -19.24 1.23 31.34
N ALA A 85 -18.32 1.82 32.11
CA ALA A 85 -18.46 2.03 33.55
C ALA A 85 -19.03 3.41 33.93
N ALA A 86 -19.19 4.30 32.93
CA ALA A 86 -19.88 5.58 33.04
C ALA A 86 -21.30 5.47 32.47
#